data_AF-A0A969UR87-F1
#
_entry.id   AF-A0A969UR87-F1
#
_cell.length_a   1.000
_cell.length_b   1.000
_cell.length_c   1.000
_cell.angle_alpha   90.00
_cell.angle_beta   90.00
_cell.angle_gamma   90.00
#
_symmetry.space_group_name_H-M   'P 1'
#
loop_
_entity.id
_entity.type
_entity.pdbx_description
1 polymer ?
#
loop_
_entity_poly.entity_id
_entity_poly.type
_entity_poly.pdbx_seq_one_letter_code
_entity_poly.pdbx_strand_id
1 'polypeptide(L)'
;MPHDRRFAVILDGSYSMNDHQSAIEQTFQWLTENILTQNSADLYLTTAAPAQPKRFDNLQDVANWQDAIFYGTLQPSEMLQQFQQLRGDTNYDAVLLVTDSGSYELSTDSQVSLSMPAPLWLVHLNELQFAYDDATIQAIQVSGGGISTDVEEVMQRLGTQPTKGNRTSLLNVVDGYAWYLTQVADPSIASPDGFEALAARQWVTHLSEYVKPDQMGELDTIHAVTKEYGIVSPYSSMIVLVNDQQREALKQAEQSDDRFNREIEDQQGLPQATSISAVPEPAEWLLLLVGLFMLWFIYQRQRSSESDRLIEPEL
;
A
#
# COMPACT_ATOMS: atom_id res chain seq x y z
N MET A 1 -11.75 24.98 -1.66
CA MET A 1 -11.28 24.24 -2.85
C MET A 1 -10.03 24.91 -3.40
N PRO A 2 -9.15 24.18 -4.09
CA PRO A 2 -7.97 24.76 -4.73
C PRO A 2 -8.37 25.65 -5.92
N HIS A 3 -7.53 26.63 -6.22
CA HIS A 3 -7.70 27.58 -7.33
C HIS A 3 -6.36 27.78 -8.04
N ASP A 4 -6.39 28.00 -9.35
CA ASP A 4 -5.22 28.24 -10.21
C ASP A 4 -4.17 27.11 -10.13
N ARG A 5 -4.62 25.87 -9.92
CA ARG A 5 -3.77 24.68 -9.84
C ARG A 5 -3.81 23.85 -11.12
N ARG A 6 -2.77 23.04 -11.32
CA ARG A 6 -2.69 22.01 -12.36
C ARG A 6 -2.55 20.63 -11.73
N PHE A 7 -3.46 19.72 -12.06
CA PHE A 7 -3.48 18.36 -11.54
C PHE A 7 -3.09 17.34 -12.62
N ALA A 8 -2.49 16.23 -12.19
CA ALA A 8 -2.45 15.02 -13.00
C ALA A 8 -3.47 14.03 -12.43
N VAL A 9 -4.38 13.55 -13.25
CA VAL A 9 -5.32 12.48 -12.89
C VAL A 9 -4.88 11.23 -13.63
N ILE A 10 -4.46 10.21 -12.89
CA ILE A 10 -4.10 8.90 -13.40
C ILE A 10 -5.31 8.00 -13.20
N LEU A 11 -5.77 7.35 -14.27
CA LEU A 11 -6.84 6.37 -14.21
C LEU A 11 -6.23 4.96 -14.31
N ASP A 12 -6.59 4.11 -13.36
CA ASP A 12 -6.27 2.69 -13.43
C ASP A 12 -6.92 2.05 -14.68
N GLY A 13 -6.08 1.38 -15.47
CA GLY A 13 -6.47 0.65 -16.67
C GLY A 13 -6.68 -0.84 -16.46
N SER A 14 -6.61 -1.32 -15.23
CA SER A 14 -6.75 -2.74 -14.89
C SER A 14 -8.16 -3.26 -15.20
N TYR A 15 -8.28 -4.58 -15.38
CA TYR A 15 -9.54 -5.23 -15.72
C TYR A 15 -10.66 -5.00 -14.68
N SER A 16 -10.32 -4.89 -13.40
CA SER A 16 -11.31 -4.75 -12.32
C SER A 16 -12.04 -3.40 -12.37
N MET A 17 -11.45 -2.38 -13.01
CA MET A 17 -12.09 -1.09 -13.24
C MET A 17 -13.35 -1.16 -14.12
N ASN A 18 -13.58 -2.26 -14.84
CA ASN A 18 -14.84 -2.51 -15.57
C ASN A 18 -16.06 -2.49 -14.64
N ASP A 19 -15.92 -2.94 -13.40
CA ASP A 19 -17.03 -2.97 -12.43
C ASP A 19 -17.26 -1.59 -11.77
N HIS A 20 -16.36 -0.64 -12.02
CA HIS A 20 -16.33 0.69 -11.38
C HIS A 20 -16.65 1.85 -12.34
N GLN A 21 -17.10 1.59 -13.56
CA GLN A 21 -17.36 2.62 -14.58
C GLN A 21 -18.25 3.77 -14.08
N SER A 22 -19.32 3.47 -13.34
CA SER A 22 -20.21 4.53 -12.80
C SER A 22 -19.51 5.38 -11.73
N ALA A 23 -18.66 4.79 -10.91
CA ALA A 23 -17.89 5.52 -9.90
C ALA A 23 -16.83 6.41 -10.56
N ILE A 24 -16.19 5.95 -11.64
CA ILE A 24 -15.29 6.75 -12.47
C ILE A 24 -16.03 7.96 -13.03
N GLU A 25 -17.20 7.73 -13.65
CA GLU A 25 -18.03 8.78 -14.24
C GLU A 25 -18.42 9.84 -13.19
N GLN A 26 -18.92 9.41 -12.04
CA GLN A 26 -19.29 10.30 -10.94
C GLN A 26 -18.09 11.11 -10.43
N THR A 27 -16.93 10.47 -10.26
CA THR A 27 -15.69 11.13 -9.83
C THR A 27 -15.25 12.20 -10.83
N PHE A 28 -15.24 11.87 -12.12
CA PHE A 28 -14.79 12.78 -13.18
C PHE A 28 -15.78 13.91 -13.43
N GLN A 29 -17.08 13.62 -13.34
CA GLN A 29 -18.14 14.64 -13.41
C GLN A 29 -17.99 15.61 -12.24
N TRP A 30 -17.86 15.10 -11.01
CA TRP A 30 -17.68 15.95 -9.83
C TRP A 30 -16.44 16.84 -9.94
N LEU A 31 -15.30 16.28 -10.40
CA LEU A 31 -14.07 17.05 -10.64
C LEU A 31 -14.31 18.15 -11.68
N THR A 32 -14.99 17.82 -12.78
CA THR A 32 -15.27 18.77 -13.86
C THR A 32 -16.14 19.93 -13.38
N GLU A 33 -17.22 19.62 -12.66
CA GLU A 33 -18.19 20.60 -12.19
C GLU A 33 -17.65 21.49 -11.05
N ASN A 34 -16.89 20.91 -10.11
CA ASN A 34 -16.51 21.58 -8.88
C ASN A 34 -15.07 22.10 -8.85
N ILE A 35 -14.15 21.51 -9.63
CA ILE A 35 -12.71 21.79 -9.54
C ILE A 35 -12.19 22.40 -10.84
N LEU A 36 -12.48 21.80 -11.99
CA LEU A 36 -11.87 22.19 -13.27
C LEU A 36 -12.42 23.50 -13.87
N THR A 37 -13.40 24.12 -13.23
CA THR A 37 -13.85 25.48 -13.60
C THR A 37 -12.81 26.55 -13.26
N GLN A 38 -11.90 26.28 -12.32
CA GLN A 38 -10.89 27.21 -11.80
C GLN A 38 -9.48 26.60 -11.74
N ASN A 39 -9.32 25.40 -12.29
CA ASN A 39 -8.09 24.62 -12.29
C ASN A 39 -7.97 23.88 -13.63
N SER A 40 -6.80 23.29 -13.89
CA SER A 40 -6.57 22.43 -15.05
C SER A 40 -6.19 21.03 -14.62
N ALA A 41 -6.50 20.03 -15.43
CA ALA A 41 -6.08 18.66 -15.18
C ALA A 41 -5.75 17.95 -16.49
N ASP A 42 -4.64 17.22 -16.48
CA ASP A 42 -4.27 16.28 -17.55
C ASP A 42 -4.70 14.87 -17.10
N LEU A 43 -5.17 14.03 -18.03
CA LEU A 43 -5.53 12.63 -17.79
C LEU A 43 -4.43 11.70 -18.27
N TYR A 44 -4.08 10.72 -17.46
CA TYR A 44 -3.16 9.63 -17.77
C TYR A 44 -3.92 8.31 -17.67
N LEU A 45 -4.19 7.67 -18.80
CA LEU A 45 -4.76 6.34 -18.83
C LEU A 45 -3.62 5.32 -18.80
N THR A 46 -3.53 4.58 -17.70
CA THR A 46 -2.59 3.46 -17.58
C THR A 46 -3.14 2.24 -18.30
N THR A 47 -2.29 1.30 -18.70
CA THR A 47 -2.73 0.07 -19.37
C THR A 47 -1.76 -1.08 -19.12
N ALA A 48 -2.27 -2.31 -18.99
CA ALA A 48 -1.43 -3.50 -19.02
C ALA A 48 -0.92 -3.80 -20.44
N ALA A 49 0.27 -4.42 -20.54
CA ALA A 49 0.81 -4.85 -21.82
C ALA A 49 -0.13 -5.84 -22.53
N PRO A 50 -0.26 -5.79 -23.87
CA PRO A 50 0.55 -5.03 -24.82
C PRO A 50 0.03 -3.62 -25.15
N ALA A 51 -1.04 -3.16 -24.50
CA ALA A 51 -1.53 -1.80 -24.71
C ALA A 51 -0.51 -0.77 -24.18
N GLN A 52 -0.53 0.42 -24.78
CA GLN A 52 0.35 1.52 -24.39
C GLN A 52 -0.43 2.56 -23.60
N PRO A 53 0.13 3.05 -22.48
CA PRO A 53 -0.51 4.08 -21.69
C PRO A 53 -0.54 5.40 -22.48
N LYS A 54 -1.54 6.23 -22.17
CA LYS A 54 -1.83 7.45 -22.93
C LYS A 54 -1.98 8.64 -22.00
N ARG A 55 -1.58 9.81 -22.51
CA ARG A 55 -1.81 11.11 -21.88
C ARG A 55 -2.80 11.90 -22.72
N PHE A 56 -3.69 12.62 -22.04
CA PHE A 56 -4.59 13.61 -22.60
C PHE A 56 -4.37 14.92 -21.84
N ASP A 57 -4.12 16.02 -22.54
CA ASP A 57 -3.77 17.31 -21.91
C ASP A 57 -4.96 18.04 -21.27
N ASN A 58 -6.16 17.45 -21.34
CA ASN A 58 -7.35 17.99 -20.73
C ASN A 58 -8.28 16.85 -20.27
N LEU A 59 -8.54 16.78 -18.96
CA LEU A 59 -9.51 15.84 -18.39
C LEU A 59 -10.92 16.09 -18.95
N GLN A 60 -11.26 17.34 -19.32
CA GLN A 60 -12.56 17.69 -19.88
C GLN A 60 -12.79 17.17 -21.30
N ASP A 61 -11.76 16.59 -21.95
CA ASP A 61 -11.93 15.84 -23.20
C ASP A 61 -12.52 14.42 -22.91
N VAL A 62 -13.40 14.35 -21.89
CA VAL A 62 -14.01 13.21 -21.17
C VAL A 62 -14.52 12.09 -22.09
N ALA A 63 -14.84 12.40 -23.34
CA ALA A 63 -15.26 11.40 -24.33
C ALA A 63 -14.27 10.24 -24.48
N ASN A 64 -12.98 10.43 -24.19
CA ASN A 64 -11.95 9.42 -24.48
C ASN A 64 -11.76 8.33 -23.41
N TRP A 65 -12.19 8.53 -22.15
CA TRP A 65 -12.03 7.47 -21.13
C TRP A 65 -13.13 6.41 -21.23
N GLN A 66 -14.30 6.76 -21.78
CA GLN A 66 -15.39 5.81 -22.01
C GLN A 66 -15.02 4.76 -23.07
N ASP A 67 -14.09 5.12 -23.96
CA ASP A 67 -13.48 4.21 -24.93
C ASP A 67 -12.24 3.48 -24.35
N ALA A 68 -11.90 3.69 -23.08
CA ALA A 68 -10.77 3.01 -22.44
C ALA A 68 -11.05 1.50 -22.37
N ILE A 69 -10.05 0.72 -22.77
CA ILE A 69 -10.09 -0.73 -22.65
C ILE A 69 -9.42 -1.10 -21.33
N PHE A 70 -10.23 -1.46 -20.34
CA PHE A 70 -9.80 -1.97 -19.04
C PHE A 70 -9.41 -3.44 -19.15
N TYR A 71 -8.13 -3.75 -18.97
CA TYR A 71 -7.60 -5.10 -19.17
C TYR A 71 -6.34 -5.36 -18.34
N GLY A 72 -6.14 -6.63 -17.99
CA GLY A 72 -4.98 -7.11 -17.26
C GLY A 72 -4.98 -6.70 -15.79
N THR A 73 -3.82 -6.79 -15.16
CA THR A 73 -3.59 -6.39 -13.78
C THR A 73 -2.46 -5.36 -13.76
N LEU A 74 -2.63 -4.31 -12.98
CA LEU A 74 -1.62 -3.28 -12.74
C LEU A 74 -1.50 -3.05 -11.23
N GLN A 75 -0.28 -2.93 -10.75
CA GLN A 75 0.00 -2.46 -9.40
C GLN A 75 0.12 -0.92 -9.39
N PRO A 76 -0.19 -0.24 -8.27
CA PRO A 76 -0.01 1.20 -8.16
C PRO A 76 1.39 1.68 -8.54
N SER A 77 2.43 0.96 -8.14
CA SER A 77 3.81 1.27 -8.52
C SER A 77 4.03 1.25 -10.05
N GLU A 78 3.44 0.29 -10.77
CA GLU A 78 3.51 0.24 -12.24
C GLU A 78 2.76 1.41 -12.89
N MET A 79 1.57 1.75 -12.37
CA MET A 79 0.78 2.89 -12.82
C MET A 79 1.54 4.21 -12.66
N LEU A 80 2.21 4.39 -11.52
CA LEU A 80 3.03 5.56 -11.24
C LEU A 80 4.27 5.64 -12.13
N GLN A 81 4.89 4.51 -12.46
CA GLN A 81 5.99 4.46 -13.44
C GLN A 81 5.53 4.88 -14.83
N GLN A 82 4.38 4.37 -15.29
CA GLN A 82 3.81 4.77 -16.58
C GLN A 82 3.52 6.27 -16.62
N PHE A 83 2.96 6.83 -15.54
CA PHE A 83 2.78 8.27 -15.40
C PHE A 83 4.11 9.04 -15.51
N GLN A 84 5.15 8.62 -14.78
CA GLN A 84 6.46 9.26 -14.82
C GLN A 84 7.08 9.27 -16.22
N GLN A 85 6.87 8.21 -17.00
CA GLN A 85 7.34 8.11 -18.38
C GLN A 85 6.58 9.05 -19.32
N LEU A 86 5.28 9.27 -19.09
CA LEU A 86 4.41 10.08 -19.95
C LEU A 86 4.38 11.58 -19.61
N ARG A 87 4.65 11.96 -18.36
CA ARG A 87 4.53 13.37 -17.91
C ARG A 87 5.50 14.33 -18.59
N GLY A 88 6.66 13.83 -19.03
CA GLY A 88 7.78 14.67 -19.46
C GLY A 88 8.11 15.73 -18.41
N ASP A 89 8.27 16.97 -18.86
CA ASP A 89 8.63 18.12 -18.01
C ASP A 89 7.43 18.86 -17.41
N THR A 90 6.22 18.28 -17.48
CA THR A 90 5.02 18.97 -16.99
C THR A 90 5.00 19.00 -15.47
N ASN A 91 4.88 20.18 -14.89
CA ASN A 91 4.76 20.33 -13.43
C ASN A 91 3.29 20.32 -13.00
N TYR A 92 3.04 19.67 -11.87
CA TYR A 92 1.72 19.54 -11.28
C TYR A 92 1.76 20.00 -9.83
N ASP A 93 0.64 20.51 -9.34
CA ASP A 93 0.45 20.85 -7.94
C ASP A 93 0.03 19.63 -7.10
N ALA A 94 -0.60 18.63 -7.72
CA ALA A 94 -0.88 17.33 -7.12
C ALA A 94 -1.07 16.26 -8.20
N VAL A 95 -0.85 15.01 -7.82
CA VAL A 95 -1.11 13.82 -8.65
C VAL A 95 -2.19 12.99 -7.96
N LEU A 96 -3.23 12.62 -8.70
CA LEU A 96 -4.33 11.80 -8.22
C LEU A 96 -4.32 10.47 -8.98
N LEU A 97 -4.16 9.35 -8.29
CA LEU A 97 -4.34 8.02 -8.85
C LEU A 97 -5.74 7.51 -8.48
N VAL A 98 -6.63 7.44 -9.48
CA VAL A 98 -8.00 6.93 -9.33
C VAL A 98 -7.99 5.45 -9.65
N THR A 99 -8.30 4.64 -8.65
CA THR A 99 -8.18 3.17 -8.67
C THR A 99 -9.28 2.52 -7.85
N ASP A 100 -9.46 1.21 -7.97
CA ASP A 100 -10.25 0.41 -7.04
C ASP A 100 -9.38 -0.18 -5.92
N SER A 101 -9.90 -1.16 -5.16
CA SER A 101 -9.16 -1.84 -4.10
C SER A 101 -8.04 -2.78 -4.59
N GLY A 102 -7.88 -2.96 -5.90
CA GLY A 102 -6.81 -3.74 -6.53
C GLY A 102 -6.80 -5.22 -6.14
N SER A 103 -5.70 -5.91 -6.49
CA SER A 103 -5.44 -7.30 -6.10
C SER A 103 -4.06 -7.43 -5.45
N TYR A 104 -4.04 -7.59 -4.13
CA TYR A 104 -2.82 -7.65 -3.32
C TYR A 104 -1.93 -8.87 -3.62
N GLU A 105 -2.54 -10.01 -3.99
CA GLU A 105 -1.85 -11.30 -4.13
C GLU A 105 -0.81 -11.37 -5.26
N LEU A 106 -0.69 -10.31 -6.07
CA LEU A 106 0.22 -10.21 -7.21
C LEU A 106 1.33 -9.16 -7.00
N SER A 107 1.43 -8.55 -5.81
CA SER A 107 2.50 -7.61 -5.51
C SER A 107 3.84 -8.33 -5.49
N THR A 108 4.73 -7.92 -6.40
CA THR A 108 6.15 -8.27 -6.34
C THR A 108 6.85 -7.09 -5.69
N ASP A 109 7.70 -7.35 -4.70
CA ASP A 109 8.54 -6.30 -4.10
C ASP A 109 9.39 -5.65 -5.19
N SER A 110 8.95 -4.48 -5.64
CA SER A 110 9.69 -3.69 -6.61
C SER A 110 10.70 -2.85 -5.82
N GLN A 111 12.00 -3.07 -6.06
CA GLN A 111 13.06 -2.23 -5.48
C GLN A 111 13.15 -0.84 -6.13
N VAL A 112 12.14 -0.44 -6.91
CA VAL A 112 12.15 0.82 -7.65
C VAL A 112 11.70 1.93 -6.72
N SER A 113 12.62 2.80 -6.30
CA SER A 113 12.24 4.01 -5.58
C SER A 113 11.43 4.94 -6.50
N LEU A 114 10.20 5.23 -6.11
CA LEU A 114 9.29 6.11 -6.84
C LEU A 114 9.30 7.50 -6.21
N SER A 115 9.94 8.46 -6.88
CA SER A 115 9.91 9.86 -6.46
C SER A 115 8.81 10.62 -7.20
N MET A 116 7.83 11.13 -6.46
CA MET A 116 6.75 11.91 -7.05
C MET A 116 7.07 13.42 -7.03
N PRO A 117 6.79 14.14 -8.12
CA PRO A 117 7.13 15.55 -8.27
C PRO A 117 6.17 16.49 -7.51
N ALA A 118 5.06 15.96 -7.02
CA ALA A 118 4.01 16.66 -6.30
C ALA A 118 3.30 15.65 -5.36
N PRO A 119 2.52 16.12 -4.37
CA PRO A 119 1.75 15.25 -3.48
C PRO A 119 0.92 14.22 -4.25
N LEU A 120 1.15 12.93 -3.94
CA LEU A 120 0.46 11.80 -4.55
C LEU A 120 -0.74 11.36 -3.71
N TRP A 121 -1.93 11.45 -4.29
CA TRP A 121 -3.18 11.01 -3.68
C TRP A 121 -3.71 9.78 -4.38
N LEU A 122 -3.86 8.67 -3.67
CA LEU A 122 -4.64 7.52 -4.14
C LEU A 122 -6.11 7.73 -3.78
N VAL A 123 -6.97 7.72 -4.79
CA VAL A 123 -8.41 7.89 -4.69
C VAL A 123 -9.05 6.55 -5.03
N HIS A 124 -9.48 5.83 -4.01
CA HIS A 124 -10.18 4.57 -4.16
C HIS A 124 -11.65 4.79 -4.45
N LEU A 125 -12.17 4.22 -5.53
CA LEU A 125 -13.57 4.36 -5.95
C LEU A 125 -14.58 3.64 -5.05
N ASN A 126 -14.10 2.81 -4.11
CA ASN A 126 -14.92 2.03 -3.20
C ASN A 126 -14.25 1.84 -1.84
N GLU A 127 -13.48 0.77 -1.70
CA GLU A 127 -12.84 0.32 -0.49
C GLU A 127 -11.34 0.54 -0.64
N LEU A 128 -10.67 0.74 0.50
CA LEU A 128 -9.24 0.83 0.52
C LEU A 128 -8.62 -0.52 0.11
N GLN A 129 -7.53 -0.46 -0.65
CA GLN A 129 -6.70 -1.62 -0.87
C GLN A 129 -6.11 -2.11 0.46
N PHE A 130 -6.08 -3.43 0.65
CA PHE A 130 -5.64 -4.06 1.91
C PHE A 130 -4.21 -3.69 2.29
N ALA A 131 -3.32 -3.65 1.30
CA ALA A 131 -1.92 -3.27 1.46
C ALA A 131 -1.32 -2.83 0.12
N TYR A 132 -0.29 -2.01 0.20
CA TYR A 132 0.46 -1.50 -0.94
C TYR A 132 1.90 -2.00 -0.86
N ASP A 133 2.56 -2.06 -2.01
CA ASP A 133 4.00 -2.30 -2.05
C ASP A 133 4.79 -1.14 -1.41
N ASP A 134 6.00 -1.43 -0.93
CA ASP A 134 6.85 -0.47 -0.24
C ASP A 134 7.15 0.79 -1.07
N ALA A 135 7.29 0.65 -2.40
CA ALA A 135 7.58 1.78 -3.28
C ALA A 135 6.39 2.73 -3.36
N THR A 136 5.16 2.21 -3.41
CA THR A 136 3.93 2.99 -3.35
C THR A 136 3.79 3.72 -2.01
N ILE A 137 4.01 3.02 -0.88
CA ILE A 137 3.96 3.65 0.46
C ILE A 137 5.01 4.76 0.57
N GLN A 138 6.24 4.51 0.13
CA GLN A 138 7.31 5.50 0.13
C GLN A 138 6.95 6.70 -0.75
N ALA A 139 6.39 6.50 -1.95
CA ALA A 139 5.99 7.57 -2.85
C ALA A 139 4.93 8.49 -2.21
N ILE A 140 3.93 7.91 -1.55
CA ILE A 140 2.90 8.66 -0.83
C ILE A 140 3.53 9.49 0.30
N GLN A 141 4.35 8.85 1.14
CA GLN A 141 4.99 9.51 2.29
C GLN A 141 5.94 10.63 1.88
N VAL A 142 6.85 10.38 0.94
CA VAL A 142 7.87 11.35 0.51
C VAL A 142 7.25 12.53 -0.23
N SER A 143 6.16 12.30 -0.97
CA SER A 143 5.48 13.36 -1.71
C SER A 143 4.61 14.28 -0.84
N GLY A 144 4.32 13.89 0.41
CA GLY A 144 3.36 14.58 1.28
C GLY A 144 1.91 14.40 0.82
N GLY A 145 1.63 13.29 0.14
CA GLY A 145 0.30 12.92 -0.34
C GLY A 145 -0.48 12.05 0.66
N GLY A 146 -1.41 11.24 0.16
CA GLY A 146 -2.21 10.38 1.03
C GLY A 146 -3.12 9.43 0.27
N ILE A 147 -4.05 8.82 1.01
CA ILE A 147 -5.03 7.88 0.48
C ILE A 147 -6.41 8.34 0.95
N SER A 148 -7.40 8.30 0.06
CA SER A 148 -8.80 8.64 0.33
C SER A 148 -9.72 7.73 -0.48
N THR A 149 -10.94 7.51 0.01
CA THR A 149 -12.04 6.93 -0.79
C THR A 149 -12.94 8.00 -1.40
N ASP A 150 -12.62 9.28 -1.18
CA ASP A 150 -13.40 10.43 -1.62
C ASP A 150 -12.50 11.50 -2.24
N VAL A 151 -12.76 11.80 -3.51
CA VAL A 151 -12.07 12.85 -4.26
C VAL A 151 -12.37 14.24 -3.72
N GLU A 152 -13.56 14.44 -3.15
CA GLU A 152 -13.94 15.70 -2.54
C GLU A 152 -13.04 16.01 -1.34
N GLU A 153 -12.85 15.02 -0.46
CA GLU A 153 -11.94 15.14 0.66
C GLU A 153 -10.53 15.54 0.18
N VAL A 154 -9.98 14.83 -0.80
CA VAL A 154 -8.65 15.16 -1.37
C VAL A 154 -8.57 16.61 -1.83
N MET A 155 -9.59 17.09 -2.54
CA MET A 155 -9.63 18.47 -3.01
C MET A 155 -9.80 19.48 -1.88
N GLN A 156 -10.55 19.14 -0.82
CA GLN A 156 -10.61 19.98 0.38
C GLN A 156 -9.24 20.06 1.06
N ARG A 157 -8.48 18.95 1.14
CA ARG A 157 -7.11 18.95 1.69
C ARG A 157 -6.18 19.84 0.85
N LEU A 158 -6.18 19.66 -0.47
CA LEU A 158 -5.35 20.44 -1.40
C LEU A 158 -5.70 21.93 -1.43
N GLY A 159 -6.97 22.28 -1.16
CA GLY A 159 -7.45 23.66 -1.11
C GLY A 159 -7.32 24.32 0.26
N THR A 160 -6.97 23.59 1.32
CA THR A 160 -6.87 24.16 2.67
C THR A 160 -5.57 24.93 2.82
N GLN A 161 -5.66 26.14 3.38
CA GLN A 161 -4.47 26.98 3.58
C GLN A 161 -3.51 26.31 4.56
N PRO A 162 -2.19 26.33 4.31
CA PRO A 162 -1.20 25.70 5.17
C PRO A 162 -1.07 26.41 6.54
N THR A 163 -1.70 27.57 6.72
CA THR A 163 -1.63 28.38 7.93
C THR A 163 -2.88 29.25 8.07
N LYS A 164 -3.30 29.54 9.31
CA LYS A 164 -4.35 30.52 9.67
C LYS A 164 -3.77 31.85 10.15
N GLY A 165 -2.45 32.02 10.10
CA GLY A 165 -1.74 33.19 10.63
C GLY A 165 -0.41 32.83 11.27
N ASN A 166 0.29 33.83 11.79
CA ASN A 166 1.64 33.65 12.32
C ASN A 166 1.70 32.53 13.37
N ARG A 167 2.66 31.60 13.19
CA ARG A 167 2.95 30.48 14.10
C ARG A 167 1.86 29.41 14.17
N THR A 168 0.99 29.35 13.16
CA THR A 168 0.09 28.23 12.93
C THR A 168 0.53 27.43 11.70
N SER A 169 0.49 26.11 11.78
CA SER A 169 0.74 25.22 10.66
C SER A 169 -0.39 24.19 10.56
N LEU A 170 -0.89 23.97 9.35
CA LEU A 170 -1.84 22.90 9.08
C LEU A 170 -1.17 21.56 9.42
N LEU A 171 -1.82 20.77 10.26
CA LEU A 171 -1.44 19.40 10.55
C LEU A 171 -2.11 18.44 9.57
N ASN A 172 -3.43 18.53 9.47
CA ASN A 172 -4.22 17.60 8.68
C ASN A 172 -5.61 18.16 8.38
N VAL A 173 -6.30 17.57 7.41
CA VAL A 173 -7.72 17.80 7.12
C VAL A 173 -8.38 16.43 7.07
N VAL A 174 -9.24 16.11 8.03
CA VAL A 174 -9.85 14.78 8.17
C VAL A 174 -11.16 14.89 8.95
N ASP A 175 -12.12 14.01 8.64
CA ASP A 175 -13.45 13.96 9.27
C ASP A 175 -14.22 15.30 9.20
N GLY A 176 -13.98 16.09 8.14
CA GLY A 176 -14.56 17.42 7.97
C GLY A 176 -13.93 18.53 8.82
N TYR A 177 -12.83 18.24 9.52
CA TYR A 177 -12.09 19.21 10.33
C TYR A 177 -10.70 19.51 9.74
N ALA A 178 -10.31 20.78 9.77
CA ALA A 178 -8.93 21.19 9.52
C ALA A 178 -8.21 21.46 10.84
N TRP A 179 -7.18 20.65 11.10
CA TRP A 179 -6.38 20.65 12.32
C TRP A 179 -5.15 21.52 12.14
N TYR A 180 -4.94 22.47 13.04
CA TYR A 180 -3.78 23.36 13.02
C TYR A 180 -3.00 23.23 14.31
N LEU A 181 -1.69 23.16 14.20
CA LEU A 181 -0.76 23.29 15.32
C LEU A 181 -0.46 24.76 15.53
N THR A 182 -0.71 25.25 16.74
CA THR A 182 -0.33 26.60 17.15
C THR A 182 0.77 26.50 18.20
N GLN A 183 1.93 27.12 17.94
CA GLN A 183 3.08 27.06 18.87
C GLN A 183 2.82 27.73 20.22
N VAL A 184 1.88 28.67 20.28
CA VAL A 184 1.50 29.39 21.49
C VAL A 184 -0.02 29.31 21.59
N ALA A 185 -0.51 28.64 22.63
CA ALA A 185 -1.94 28.56 22.88
C ALA A 185 -2.52 29.97 23.01
N ASP A 186 -3.61 30.23 22.30
CA ASP A 186 -4.39 31.45 22.49
C ASP A 186 -5.33 31.22 23.69
N PRO A 187 -5.10 31.88 24.83
CA PRO A 187 -5.90 31.66 26.03
C PRO A 187 -7.35 32.16 25.87
N SER A 188 -7.67 32.90 24.80
CA SER A 188 -9.03 33.34 24.50
C SER A 188 -9.87 32.28 23.78
N ILE A 189 -9.25 31.22 23.26
CA ILE A 189 -9.95 30.09 22.64
C ILE A 189 -10.24 29.06 23.72
N ALA A 190 -11.52 28.83 23.99
CA ALA A 190 -11.93 27.74 24.86
C ALA A 190 -11.60 26.39 24.20
N SER A 191 -11.00 25.47 24.95
CA SER A 191 -10.89 24.08 24.51
C SER A 191 -12.29 23.45 24.48
N PRO A 192 -12.77 23.01 23.31
CA PRO A 192 -14.03 22.29 23.24
C PRO A 192 -13.84 20.90 23.88
N ASP A 193 -14.69 20.58 24.86
CA ASP A 193 -14.71 19.27 25.50
C ASP A 193 -14.94 18.16 24.45
N GLY A 194 -14.19 17.06 24.56
CA GLY A 194 -14.36 15.86 23.74
C GLY A 194 -13.49 15.79 22.49
N PHE A 195 -12.68 16.81 22.20
CA PHE A 195 -11.72 16.80 21.08
C PHE A 195 -10.31 16.38 21.49
N GLU A 196 -10.04 16.14 22.76
CA GLU A 196 -8.69 15.92 23.29
C GLU A 196 -8.04 14.68 22.68
N ALA A 197 -8.76 13.56 22.63
CA ALA A 197 -8.24 12.32 22.03
C ALA A 197 -8.00 12.46 20.51
N LEU A 198 -8.87 13.20 19.82
CA LEU A 198 -8.71 13.47 18.39
C LEU A 198 -7.53 14.41 18.13
N ALA A 199 -7.37 15.47 18.92
CA ALA A 199 -6.24 16.39 18.87
C ALA A 199 -4.92 15.68 19.16
N ALA A 200 -4.91 14.83 20.20
CA ALA A 200 -3.77 14.01 20.57
C ALA A 200 -3.37 13.07 19.41
N ARG A 201 -4.35 12.43 18.76
CA ARG A 201 -4.08 11.59 17.58
C ARG A 201 -3.43 12.40 16.46
N GLN A 202 -3.96 13.56 16.10
CA GLN A 202 -3.38 14.37 15.02
C GLN A 202 -1.96 14.86 15.36
N TRP A 203 -1.73 15.25 16.61
CA TRP A 203 -0.42 15.69 17.08
C TRP A 203 0.61 14.55 17.08
N VAL A 204 0.23 13.37 17.58
CA VAL A 204 1.08 12.16 17.56
C VAL A 204 1.44 11.77 16.13
N THR A 205 0.46 11.73 15.22
CA THR A 205 0.69 11.44 13.80
C THR A 205 1.69 12.43 13.21
N HIS A 206 1.48 13.73 13.43
CA HIS A 206 2.39 14.76 12.92
C HIS A 206 3.81 14.58 13.45
N LEU A 207 3.99 14.39 14.76
CA LEU A 207 5.33 14.20 15.31
C LEU A 207 6.00 12.92 14.80
N SER A 208 5.23 11.84 14.59
CA SER A 208 5.78 10.58 14.10
C SER A 208 6.45 10.67 12.71
N GLU A 209 6.13 11.69 11.92
CA GLU A 209 6.78 11.94 10.63
C GLU A 209 8.20 12.50 10.77
N TYR A 210 8.48 13.22 11.87
CA TYR A 210 9.74 13.97 12.04
C TYR A 210 10.65 13.39 13.13
N VAL A 211 10.08 12.69 14.11
CA VAL A 211 10.83 12.15 15.25
C VAL A 211 11.65 10.93 14.82
N LYS A 212 12.97 11.07 14.95
CA LYS A 212 13.93 10.01 14.67
C LYS A 212 14.08 9.06 15.86
N PRO A 213 14.45 7.79 15.61
CA PRO A 213 14.62 6.79 16.68
C PRO A 213 15.63 7.16 17.79
N ASP A 214 16.58 8.04 17.52
CA ASP A 214 17.60 8.49 18.45
C ASP A 214 17.13 9.64 19.38
N GLN A 215 15.94 10.21 19.14
CA GLN A 215 15.37 11.30 19.92
C GLN A 215 14.49 10.77 21.07
N MET A 216 15.09 10.06 22.04
CA MET A 216 14.34 9.36 23.11
C MET A 216 13.36 10.25 23.89
N GLY A 217 13.70 11.50 24.19
CA GLY A 217 12.81 12.40 24.93
C GLY A 217 11.54 12.78 24.17
N GLU A 218 11.60 12.90 22.85
CA GLU A 218 10.43 13.15 22.00
C GLU A 218 9.57 11.89 21.91
N LEU A 219 10.20 10.72 21.80
CA LEU A 219 9.53 9.42 21.84
C LEU A 219 8.79 9.17 23.17
N ASP A 220 9.41 9.50 24.30
CA ASP A 220 8.77 9.40 25.62
C ASP A 220 7.54 10.31 25.73
N THR A 221 7.61 11.51 25.14
CA THR A 221 6.49 12.46 25.13
C THR A 221 5.33 11.93 24.27
N ILE A 222 5.64 11.43 23.06
CA ILE A 222 4.64 10.76 22.21
C ILE A 222 4.03 9.56 22.95
N HIS A 223 4.85 8.77 23.66
CA HIS A 223 4.39 7.61 24.41
C HIS A 223 3.44 7.98 25.56
N ALA A 224 3.75 9.04 26.31
CA ALA A 224 2.90 9.51 27.39
C ALA A 224 1.51 9.91 26.88
N VAL A 225 1.45 10.71 25.79
CA VAL A 225 0.19 11.15 25.18
C VAL A 225 -0.59 9.97 24.59
N THR A 226 0.08 9.05 23.89
CA THR A 226 -0.58 7.86 23.34
C THR A 226 -1.16 6.96 24.42
N LYS A 227 -0.47 6.80 25.57
CA LYS A 227 -0.97 6.04 26.71
C LYS A 227 -2.18 6.72 27.38
N GLU A 228 -2.13 8.03 27.56
CA GLU A 228 -3.21 8.81 28.18
C GLU A 228 -4.52 8.70 27.38
N TYR A 229 -4.43 8.77 26.05
CA TYR A 229 -5.60 8.77 25.16
C TYR A 229 -5.87 7.44 24.46
N GLY A 230 -5.14 6.36 24.79
CA GLY A 230 -5.34 5.03 24.21
C GLY A 230 -5.07 4.94 22.70
N ILE A 231 -4.11 5.71 22.19
CA ILE A 231 -3.77 5.77 20.76
C ILE A 231 -2.71 4.71 20.44
N VAL A 232 -2.96 3.90 19.41
CA VAL A 232 -1.95 2.97 18.87
C VAL A 232 -1.07 3.72 17.88
N SER A 233 0.25 3.74 18.12
CA SER A 233 1.23 4.41 17.25
C SER A 233 2.24 3.41 16.67
N PRO A 234 2.92 3.73 15.55
CA PRO A 234 4.02 2.91 15.02
C PRO A 234 5.16 2.69 16.01
N TYR A 235 5.34 3.58 17.00
CA TYR A 235 6.35 3.41 18.06
C TYR A 235 5.89 2.47 19.19
N SER A 236 4.59 2.19 19.29
CA SER A 236 4.05 1.31 20.33
C SER A 236 4.51 -0.14 20.18
N SER A 237 4.91 -0.57 18.98
CA SER A 237 5.52 -1.88 18.70
C SER A 237 7.04 -1.89 18.88
N MET A 238 7.70 -0.73 18.83
CA MET A 238 9.15 -0.59 19.00
C MET A 238 9.56 -0.43 20.47
N ILE A 239 8.64 0.04 21.30
CA ILE A 239 8.77 0.03 22.75
C ILE A 239 8.42 -1.39 23.22
N VAL A 240 9.42 -2.26 23.35
CA VAL A 240 9.30 -3.50 24.11
C VAL A 240 8.75 -3.13 25.49
N LEU A 241 7.51 -3.52 25.76
CA LEU A 241 6.84 -3.38 27.04
C LEU A 241 7.58 -4.23 28.09
N VAL A 242 8.69 -3.74 28.60
CA VAL A 242 9.21 -4.18 29.90
C VAL A 242 8.58 -3.24 30.91
N ASN A 243 7.48 -3.65 31.52
CA ASN A 243 6.92 -2.89 32.63
C ASN A 243 7.93 -2.84 33.81
N ASP A 244 7.80 -1.88 34.71
CA ASP A 244 8.79 -1.72 35.80
C ASP A 244 8.91 -2.98 36.68
N GLN A 245 7.84 -3.77 36.77
CA GLN A 245 7.84 -5.07 37.45
C GLN A 245 8.72 -6.11 36.74
N GLN A 246 8.69 -6.17 35.41
CA GLN A 246 9.52 -7.03 34.57
C GLN A 246 10.96 -6.54 34.56
N ARG A 247 11.20 -5.23 34.64
CA ARG A 247 12.55 -4.66 34.76
C ARG A 247 13.19 -5.06 36.08
N GLU A 248 12.44 -4.99 37.18
CA GLU A 248 12.91 -5.43 38.50
C GLU A 248 13.07 -6.96 38.57
N ALA A 249 12.18 -7.72 37.94
CA ALA A 249 12.31 -9.18 37.83
C ALA A 249 13.55 -9.59 37.04
N LEU A 250 13.87 -8.89 35.94
CA LEU A 250 15.10 -9.11 35.17
C LEU A 250 16.35 -8.74 35.99
N LYS A 251 16.29 -7.66 36.77
CA LYS A 251 17.38 -7.23 37.64
C LYS A 251 17.63 -8.21 38.79
N GLN A 252 16.58 -8.83 39.33
CA GLN A 252 16.68 -9.91 40.32
C GLN A 252 17.19 -11.22 39.70
N ALA A 253 16.78 -11.54 38.47
CA ALA A 253 17.28 -12.68 37.72
C ALA A 253 18.77 -12.52 37.33
N GLU A 254 19.23 -11.30 37.00
CA GLU A 254 20.64 -11.00 36.74
C GLU A 254 21.54 -11.14 37.97
N GLN A 255 20.99 -10.93 39.17
CA GLN A 255 21.69 -11.10 40.45
C GLN A 255 21.68 -12.55 40.96
N SER A 256 20.99 -13.45 40.26
CA SER A 256 20.95 -14.86 40.60
C SER A 256 22.14 -15.58 39.97
N ASP A 257 22.84 -16.42 40.74
CA ASP A 257 24.05 -17.13 40.30
C ASP A 257 23.82 -18.10 39.12
N ASP A 258 22.56 -18.43 38.83
CA ASP A 258 22.13 -19.37 37.78
C ASP A 258 21.51 -18.69 36.54
N ARG A 259 22.11 -17.58 36.13
CA ARG A 259 21.70 -16.69 35.02
C ARG A 259 21.55 -17.32 33.62
N PHE A 260 21.93 -18.60 33.43
CA PHE A 260 21.87 -19.28 32.13
C PHE A 260 21.06 -20.58 32.12
N ASN A 261 20.50 -20.98 33.26
CA ASN A 261 19.75 -22.23 33.35
C ASN A 261 18.27 -21.92 33.21
N ARG A 262 17.83 -21.76 31.96
CA ARG A 262 16.40 -21.76 31.66
C ARG A 262 15.88 -23.17 31.86
N GLU A 263 14.86 -23.34 32.70
CA GLU A 263 13.94 -24.46 32.53
C GLU A 263 13.38 -24.35 31.10
N ILE A 264 13.72 -25.35 30.28
CA ILE A 264 13.16 -25.49 28.94
C ILE A 264 11.69 -25.85 29.18
N GLU A 265 10.80 -24.90 28.95
CA GLU A 265 9.38 -25.18 28.89
C GLU A 265 9.15 -26.14 27.72
N ASP A 266 8.79 -27.39 28.06
CA ASP A 266 8.53 -28.44 27.08
C ASP A 266 7.55 -27.91 26.04
N GLN A 267 7.97 -27.94 24.77
CA GLN A 267 7.18 -27.55 23.60
C GLN A 267 6.03 -28.55 23.32
N GLN A 268 5.15 -28.76 24.29
CA GLN A 268 3.88 -29.44 24.08
C GLN A 268 2.83 -28.40 23.71
N GLY A 269 2.71 -28.07 22.42
CA GLY A 269 1.54 -27.31 21.96
C GLY A 269 1.62 -26.56 20.63
N LEU A 270 2.73 -26.60 19.90
CA LEU A 270 2.76 -26.02 18.54
C LEU A 270 2.35 -27.11 17.53
N PRO A 271 1.29 -26.91 16.71
CA PRO A 271 1.03 -27.79 15.60
C PRO A 271 2.22 -27.66 14.64
N GLN A 272 2.93 -28.78 14.43
CA GLN A 272 4.00 -28.81 13.45
C GLN A 272 3.43 -28.40 12.10
N ALA A 273 3.92 -27.28 11.57
CA ALA A 273 3.76 -26.95 10.17
C ALA A 273 4.24 -28.16 9.37
N THR A 274 3.37 -28.69 8.52
CA THR A 274 3.71 -29.75 7.58
C THR A 274 4.79 -29.23 6.65
N SER A 275 6.05 -29.48 7.01
CA SER A 275 7.19 -29.26 6.15
C SER A 275 7.08 -30.22 4.98
N ILE A 276 6.60 -29.71 3.84
CA ILE A 276 6.73 -30.38 2.56
C ILE A 276 8.22 -30.38 2.23
N SER A 277 8.89 -31.47 2.56
CA SER A 277 10.27 -31.73 2.14
C SER A 277 10.26 -31.93 0.62
N ALA A 278 10.80 -30.96 -0.12
CA ALA A 278 11.04 -31.06 -1.56
C ALA A 278 12.27 -31.94 -1.90
N VAL A 279 12.62 -32.86 -1.01
CA VAL A 279 13.67 -33.87 -1.23
C VAL A 279 12.99 -35.22 -1.20
N PRO A 280 12.92 -35.94 -2.34
CA PRO A 280 12.24 -37.23 -2.40
C PRO A 280 12.89 -38.19 -1.43
N GLU A 281 12.09 -38.87 -0.62
CA GLU A 281 12.60 -39.87 0.31
C GLU A 281 13.29 -41.01 -0.46
N PRO A 282 14.25 -41.73 0.14
CA PRO A 282 14.96 -42.84 -0.52
C PRO A 282 14.04 -43.91 -1.12
N ALA A 283 12.82 -44.07 -0.57
CA ALA A 283 11.80 -44.98 -1.09
C ALA A 283 11.13 -44.47 -2.38
N GLU A 284 10.99 -43.14 -2.56
CA GLU A 284 10.39 -42.54 -3.76
C GLU A 284 11.33 -42.66 -4.98
N TRP A 285 12.64 -42.59 -4.76
CA TRP A 285 13.65 -42.91 -5.77
C TRP A 285 13.52 -44.35 -6.27
N LEU A 286 13.20 -45.27 -5.37
CA LEU A 286 13.01 -46.68 -5.69
C LEU A 286 11.74 -46.89 -6.52
N LEU A 287 10.65 -46.17 -6.20
CA LEU A 287 9.42 -46.17 -7.00
C LEU A 287 9.62 -45.56 -8.40
N LEU A 288 10.36 -44.47 -8.53
CA LEU A 288 10.71 -43.88 -9.83
C LEU A 288 11.52 -44.86 -10.70
N LEU A 289 12.50 -45.56 -10.10
CA LEU A 289 13.27 -46.58 -10.80
C LEU A 289 12.40 -47.77 -11.26
N VAL A 290 11.50 -48.25 -10.39
CA VAL A 290 10.57 -49.35 -10.73
C VAL A 290 9.59 -48.92 -11.83
N GLY A 291 9.07 -47.69 -11.79
CA GLY A 291 8.19 -47.15 -12.82
C GLY A 291 8.88 -47.05 -14.18
N LEU A 292 10.14 -46.60 -14.20
CA LEU A 292 10.94 -46.51 -15.42
C LEU A 292 11.25 -47.90 -16.00
N PHE A 293 11.47 -48.90 -15.13
CA PHE A 293 11.69 -50.29 -15.55
C PHE A 293 10.41 -50.93 -16.12
N MET A 294 9.24 -50.65 -15.53
CA MET A 294 7.97 -51.12 -16.10
C MET A 294 7.67 -50.51 -17.46
N LEU A 295 7.88 -49.19 -17.62
CA LEU A 295 7.68 -48.51 -18.90
C LEU A 295 8.61 -49.06 -19.98
N TRP A 296 9.87 -49.31 -19.62
CA TRP A 296 10.83 -49.93 -20.53
C TRP A 296 10.44 -51.36 -20.93
N PHE A 297 9.93 -52.15 -19.98
CA PHE A 297 9.46 -53.52 -20.25
C PHE A 297 8.23 -53.53 -21.17
N ILE A 298 7.28 -52.61 -20.97
CA ILE A 298 6.12 -52.42 -21.85
C ILE A 298 6.57 -52.00 -23.25
N TYR A 299 7.51 -51.07 -23.35
CA TYR A 299 8.07 -50.59 -24.61
C TYR A 299 8.74 -51.72 -25.40
N GLN A 300 9.54 -52.57 -24.75
CA GLN A 300 10.14 -53.73 -25.43
C GLN A 300 9.09 -54.73 -25.91
N ARG A 301 8.05 -54.97 -25.11
CA ARG A 301 7.00 -55.93 -25.45
C ARG A 301 6.14 -55.49 -26.64
N GLN A 302 5.89 -54.18 -26.76
CA GLN A 302 5.23 -53.62 -27.94
C GLN A 302 6.11 -53.73 -29.20
N ARG A 303 7.42 -53.52 -29.07
CA ARG A 303 8.36 -53.63 -30.19
C ARG A 303 8.54 -55.07 -30.70
N SER A 304 8.44 -56.07 -29.82
CA SER A 304 8.36 -57.48 -30.24
C SER A 304 7.04 -57.85 -30.91
N SER A 305 5.94 -57.17 -30.55
CA SER A 305 4.62 -57.41 -31.16
C SER A 305 4.47 -56.80 -32.55
N GLU A 306 5.22 -55.75 -32.89
CA GLU A 306 5.27 -55.20 -34.25
C GLU A 306 6.14 -56.04 -35.19
N SER A 307 7.11 -56.79 -34.68
CA SER A 307 7.98 -57.63 -35.51
C SER A 307 7.29 -58.92 -35.99
N ASP A 308 6.21 -59.37 -35.34
CA ASP A 308 5.39 -60.52 -35.77
C ASP A 308 4.27 -60.15 -36.76
N ARG A 309 4.03 -58.85 -37.01
CA ARG A 309 3.02 -58.37 -38.00
C ARG A 309 3.58 -58.16 -39.41
N LEU A 310 4.86 -58.45 -39.65
CA LEU A 310 5.51 -58.29 -40.96
C LEU A 310 5.85 -59.63 -41.65
N ILE A 311 5.24 -60.74 -41.22
CA ILE A 311 5.38 -62.04 -41.91
C ILE A 311 3.99 -62.60 -42.22
N GLU A 312 3.26 -61.96 -43.12
CA GLU A 312 2.32 -62.66 -44.00
C GLU A 312 2.77 -62.42 -45.45
N PRO A 313 3.29 -63.44 -46.16
CA PRO A 313 3.41 -63.36 -47.60
C PRO A 313 2.04 -63.65 -48.21
N GLU A 314 1.50 -62.70 -48.98
CA GLU A 314 0.40 -62.98 -49.90
C GLU A 314 0.81 -64.10 -50.87
N LEU A 315 0.01 -65.17 -50.91
CA LEU A 315 -0.12 -66.12 -52.02
C LEU A 315 -1.60 -66.38 -52.26
#